data_AF-R5GFD3-F1
#
_entry.id   AF-R5GFD3-F1
#
_cell.length_a   1.000
_cell.length_b   1.000
_cell.length_c   1.000
_cell.angle_alpha   90.00
_cell.angle_beta   90.00
_cell.angle_gamma   90.00
#
_symmetry.space_group_name_H-M   'P 1'
#
loop_
_entity.id
_entity.type
_entity.pdbx_description
1 polymer ?
#
loop_
_entity_poly.entity_id
_entity_poly.type
_entity_poly.pdbx_seq_one_letter_code
_entity_poly.pdbx_strand_id
1 'polypeptide(L)'
;MKRLLFLLAGLLLFTATVEAQKKSKTIKVTVQPSEAAIYINNTFAGYGYAEFPRPKKKEVAIIRCECNEYSPILSKFYGGDKRSSVSFTLQQDGFYRASAASGIVNKFFTIDIDPQYYKIEGEKIDVSAAWKLLHQILLNYFQEIQTTDFYGGYVQTPWEYKQFSLSDKQIRNRVTIRDISTPDKVAFQIKVSSEVAGASAARHGEFTEIDRIPKDFEPIIQELQTRIGKVSNL
;
A
#
# COMPACT_ATOMS: atom_id res chain seq x y z
N MET A 1 -74.08 2.60 32.35
CA MET A 1 -73.23 3.71 31.85
C MET A 1 -71.73 3.55 32.13
N LYS A 2 -71.30 3.05 33.31
CA LYS A 2 -69.86 2.86 33.62
C LYS A 2 -69.11 1.87 32.71
N ARG A 3 -69.75 0.78 32.26
CA ARG A 3 -69.11 -0.20 31.36
C ARG A 3 -68.87 0.32 29.94
N LEU A 4 -69.70 1.25 29.45
CA LEU A 4 -69.50 1.88 28.14
C LEU A 4 -68.35 2.90 28.18
N LEU A 5 -68.18 3.61 29.31
CA LEU A 5 -67.08 4.55 29.54
C LEU A 5 -65.71 3.84 29.61
N PHE A 6 -65.63 2.65 30.20
CA PHE A 6 -64.39 1.86 30.21
C PHE A 6 -64.01 1.30 28.84
N LEU A 7 -64.99 0.94 28.00
CA LEU A 7 -64.74 0.50 26.61
C LEU A 7 -64.31 1.66 25.71
N LEU A 8 -64.86 2.87 25.88
CA LEU A 8 -64.41 4.05 25.14
C LEU A 8 -63.00 4.50 25.56
N ALA A 9 -62.66 4.42 26.85
CA ALA A 9 -61.32 4.74 27.34
C ALA A 9 -60.25 3.75 26.83
N GLY A 10 -60.59 2.46 26.70
CA GLY A 10 -59.72 1.45 26.10
C GLY A 10 -59.46 1.68 24.60
N LEU A 11 -60.46 2.17 23.86
CA LEU A 11 -60.33 2.46 22.42
C LEU A 11 -59.49 3.72 22.14
N LEU A 12 -59.57 4.73 23.03
CA LEU A 12 -58.75 5.95 22.96
C LEU A 12 -57.27 5.69 23.33
N LEU A 13 -57.00 4.72 24.21
CA LEU A 13 -55.62 4.32 24.55
C LEU A 13 -54.96 3.43 23.49
N PHE A 14 -55.73 2.72 22.67
CA PHE A 14 -55.20 1.89 21.58
C PHE A 14 -54.88 2.67 20.30
N THR A 15 -55.40 3.88 20.14
CA THR A 15 -55.16 4.73 18.96
C THR A 15 -53.91 5.62 19.10
N ALA A 16 -53.28 5.65 20.27
CA ALA A 16 -52.12 6.50 20.56
C ALA A 16 -50.75 5.83 20.35
N THR A 17 -50.68 4.55 19.94
CA THR A 17 -49.39 3.82 19.82
C THR A 17 -49.06 3.34 18.41
N VAL A 18 -49.59 4.01 17.38
CA VAL A 18 -49.00 3.95 16.03
C VAL A 18 -48.28 5.27 15.79
N GLU A 19 -47.21 5.49 16.53
CA GLU A 19 -46.20 6.46 16.15
C GLU A 19 -45.53 5.89 14.89
N ALA A 20 -46.13 6.19 13.74
CA ALA A 20 -45.58 5.83 12.45
C ALA A 20 -44.17 6.43 12.40
N GLN A 21 -43.16 5.58 12.58
CA GLN A 21 -41.75 5.94 12.65
C GLN A 21 -41.43 6.75 11.40
N LYS A 22 -41.44 8.08 11.54
CA LYS A 22 -41.42 9.00 10.42
C LYS A 22 -40.09 8.80 9.72
N LYS A 23 -40.16 8.23 8.52
CA LYS A 23 -38.99 7.96 7.69
C LYS A 23 -38.14 9.23 7.62
N SER A 24 -36.90 9.16 8.13
CA SER A 24 -35.95 10.27 8.06
C SER A 24 -35.94 10.88 6.66
N LYS A 25 -36.05 12.21 6.58
CA LYS A 25 -36.03 12.96 5.33
C LYS A 25 -34.63 12.97 4.71
N THR A 26 -33.60 12.86 5.54
CA THR A 26 -32.20 12.81 5.12
C THR A 26 -31.60 11.44 5.44
N ILE A 27 -30.67 11.01 4.59
CA ILE A 27 -29.85 9.81 4.78
C ILE A 27 -28.44 10.26 5.11
N LYS A 28 -27.86 9.67 6.16
CA LYS A 28 -26.48 9.92 6.57
C LYS A 28 -25.56 8.88 5.96
N VAL A 29 -24.46 9.32 5.36
CA VAL A 29 -23.40 8.46 4.84
C VAL A 29 -22.16 8.73 5.66
N THR A 30 -21.59 7.68 6.25
CA THR A 30 -20.29 7.75 6.94
C THR A 30 -19.30 6.83 6.24
N VAL A 31 -18.06 7.29 6.12
CA VAL A 31 -16.98 6.53 5.49
C VAL A 31 -15.74 6.58 6.36
N GLN A 32 -15.08 5.44 6.51
CA GLN A 32 -13.73 5.32 7.07
C GLN A 32 -12.76 4.90 5.96
N PRO A 33 -11.60 5.54 5.79
CA PRO A 33 -11.07 6.69 6.56
C PRO A 33 -11.87 7.99 6.35
N SER A 34 -11.75 8.93 7.30
CA SER A 34 -12.47 10.22 7.27
C SER A 34 -12.06 11.14 6.11
N GLU A 35 -10.91 10.89 5.52
CA GLU A 35 -10.38 11.60 4.34
C GLU A 35 -11.01 11.11 3.03
N ALA A 36 -11.81 10.05 3.06
CA ALA A 36 -12.46 9.51 1.87
C ALA A 36 -13.50 10.49 1.31
N ALA A 37 -13.39 10.79 0.01
CA ALA A 37 -14.34 11.59 -0.73
C ALA A 37 -15.63 10.79 -1.00
N ILE A 38 -16.77 11.42 -0.75
CA ILE A 38 -18.10 10.86 -0.97
C ILE A 38 -18.73 11.58 -2.16
N TYR A 39 -19.20 10.82 -3.14
CA TYR A 39 -19.96 11.30 -4.28
C TYR A 39 -21.35 10.67 -4.26
N ILE A 40 -22.36 11.50 -4.49
CA ILE A 40 -23.76 11.10 -4.56
C ILE A 40 -24.27 11.47 -5.94
N ASN A 41 -24.67 10.48 -6.73
CA ASN A 41 -25.01 10.65 -8.14
C ASN A 41 -23.93 11.41 -8.91
N ASN A 42 -22.67 11.00 -8.73
CA ASN A 42 -21.47 11.61 -9.31
C ASN A 42 -21.21 13.07 -8.90
N THR A 43 -21.98 13.63 -7.96
CA THR A 43 -21.74 14.97 -7.40
C THR A 43 -20.99 14.85 -6.08
N PHE A 44 -19.91 15.61 -5.91
CA PHE A 44 -19.17 15.63 -4.65
C PHE A 44 -20.07 16.11 -3.50
N ALA A 45 -20.11 15.33 -2.42
CA ALA A 45 -20.99 15.57 -1.27
C ALA A 45 -20.24 15.91 0.01
N GLY A 46 -18.97 15.46 0.16
CA GLY A 46 -18.16 15.74 1.35
C GLY A 46 -17.05 14.70 1.56
N TYR A 47 -16.31 14.85 2.67
CA TYR A 47 -15.27 13.93 3.10
C TYR A 47 -15.67 13.24 4.41
N GLY A 48 -15.60 11.90 4.47
CA GLY A 48 -15.87 11.08 5.67
C GLY A 48 -17.33 11.06 6.16
N TYR A 49 -18.07 12.14 5.90
CA TYR A 49 -19.47 12.34 6.24
C TYR A 49 -20.19 13.09 5.13
N ALA A 50 -21.39 12.64 4.79
CA ALA A 50 -22.29 13.36 3.90
C ALA A 50 -23.75 13.10 4.27
N GLU A 51 -24.62 14.04 3.93
CA GLU A 51 -26.07 13.86 3.99
C GLU A 51 -26.70 14.11 2.63
N PHE A 52 -27.74 13.35 2.30
CA PHE A 52 -28.53 13.60 1.10
C PHE A 52 -30.03 13.37 1.35
N PRO A 53 -30.91 14.06 0.60
CA PRO A 53 -32.33 13.83 0.72
C PRO A 53 -32.68 12.41 0.31
N ARG A 54 -33.59 11.77 1.05
CA ARG A 54 -34.02 10.41 0.73
C ARG A 54 -34.69 10.38 -0.66
N PRO A 55 -34.23 9.53 -1.59
CA PRO A 55 -34.84 9.39 -2.91
C PRO A 55 -36.28 8.86 -2.80
N LYS A 56 -37.11 9.12 -3.81
CA LYS A 56 -38.50 8.59 -3.83
C LYS A 56 -38.48 7.06 -3.90
N LYS A 57 -39.60 6.41 -3.56
CA LYS A 57 -39.71 4.94 -3.45
C LYS A 57 -39.18 4.15 -4.67
N LYS A 58 -39.26 4.73 -5.88
CA LYS A 58 -38.81 4.12 -7.15
C LYS A 58 -37.46 4.65 -7.65
N GLU A 59 -36.83 5.57 -6.93
CA GLU A 59 -35.55 6.19 -7.30
C GLU A 59 -34.39 5.55 -6.52
N VAL A 60 -33.19 5.68 -7.09
CA VAL A 60 -31.93 5.14 -6.53
C VAL A 60 -30.92 6.26 -6.48
N ALA A 61 -30.24 6.41 -5.35
CA ALA A 61 -29.04 7.23 -5.23
C ALA A 61 -27.80 6.35 -5.36
N ILE A 62 -26.85 6.76 -6.18
CA ILE A 62 -25.54 6.09 -6.33
C ILE A 62 -24.57 6.76 -5.37
N ILE A 63 -23.99 5.97 -4.46
CA ILE A 63 -22.98 6.42 -3.51
C ILE A 63 -21.64 5.86 -3.97
N ARG A 64 -20.69 6.73 -4.24
CA ARG A 64 -19.32 6.37 -4.61
C ARG A 64 -18.37 6.96 -3.59
N CYS A 65 -17.57 6.12 -2.97
CA CYS A 65 -16.59 6.51 -1.94
C CYS A 65 -15.19 6.20 -2.45
N GLU A 66 -14.31 7.20 -2.46
CA GLU A 66 -12.95 7.08 -3.03
C GLU A 66 -11.94 7.73 -2.08
N CYS A 67 -10.80 7.08 -1.89
CA CYS A 67 -9.68 7.61 -1.12
C CYS A 67 -8.38 7.15 -1.76
N ASN A 68 -7.35 7.98 -1.74
CA ASN A 68 -6.03 7.57 -2.20
C ASN A 68 -5.53 6.40 -1.36
N GLU A 69 -4.88 5.41 -1.98
CA GLU A 69 -4.41 4.16 -1.36
C GLU A 69 -5.49 3.15 -0.92
N TYR A 70 -6.77 3.41 -1.17
CA TYR A 70 -7.86 2.50 -0.83
C TYR A 70 -8.66 2.07 -2.05
N SER A 71 -9.24 0.87 -1.99
CA SER A 71 -10.17 0.39 -3.01
C SER A 71 -11.48 1.16 -2.94
N PRO A 72 -11.96 1.74 -4.07
CA PRO A 72 -13.19 2.51 -4.08
C PRO A 72 -14.40 1.61 -3.86
N ILE A 73 -15.44 2.17 -3.22
CA ILE A 73 -16.73 1.48 -3.03
C ILE A 73 -17.79 2.18 -3.85
N LEU A 74 -18.52 1.41 -4.65
CA LEU A 74 -19.71 1.84 -5.36
C LEU A 74 -20.93 1.11 -4.78
N SER A 75 -21.85 1.86 -4.19
CA SER A 75 -23.07 1.34 -3.59
C SER A 75 -24.31 2.05 -4.12
N LYS A 76 -25.47 1.40 -3.99
CA LYS A 76 -26.77 1.92 -4.41
C LYS A 76 -27.70 1.99 -3.21
N PHE A 77 -28.31 3.15 -3.00
CA PHE A 77 -29.31 3.36 -1.98
C PHE A 77 -30.68 3.53 -2.61
N TYR A 78 -31.60 2.60 -2.33
CA TYR A 78 -32.95 2.58 -2.88
C TYR A 78 -33.90 3.40 -1.98
N GLY A 79 -34.78 4.22 -2.55
CA GLY A 79 -35.73 5.01 -1.76
C GLY A 79 -36.76 4.18 -0.97
N GLY A 80 -36.93 2.90 -1.35
CA GLY A 80 -37.69 1.92 -0.57
C GLY A 80 -37.04 1.54 0.77
N ASP A 81 -35.73 1.73 0.91
CA ASP A 81 -34.95 1.34 2.08
C ASP A 81 -35.44 2.06 3.36
N LYS A 82 -35.45 1.31 4.46
CA LYS A 82 -35.87 1.80 5.78
C LYS A 82 -34.72 2.49 6.51
N ARG A 83 -33.47 2.12 6.21
CA ARG A 83 -32.25 2.64 6.86
C ARG A 83 -32.14 4.16 6.70
N SER A 84 -31.84 4.85 7.78
CA SER A 84 -31.59 6.30 7.82
C SER A 84 -30.10 6.65 7.74
N SER A 85 -29.22 5.66 7.86
CA SER A 85 -27.77 5.82 7.77
C SER A 85 -27.12 4.62 7.10
N VAL A 86 -26.01 4.86 6.40
CA VAL A 86 -25.15 3.84 5.81
C VAL A 86 -23.71 4.17 6.15
N SER A 87 -22.95 3.16 6.60
CA SER A 87 -21.53 3.28 6.91
C SER A 87 -20.71 2.40 5.98
N PHE A 88 -19.61 2.93 5.46
CA PHE A 88 -18.65 2.21 4.64
C PHE A 88 -17.27 2.24 5.28
N THR A 89 -16.56 1.12 5.20
CA THR A 89 -15.14 1.05 5.57
C THR A 89 -14.38 0.66 4.31
N LEU A 90 -13.59 1.58 3.79
CA LEU A 90 -12.73 1.32 2.65
C LEU A 90 -11.62 0.36 3.06
N GLN A 91 -11.31 -0.60 2.19
CA GLN A 91 -10.16 -1.48 2.38
C GLN A 91 -8.93 -0.83 1.76
N GLN A 92 -7.85 -0.74 2.53
CA GLN A 92 -6.58 -0.26 1.99
C GLN A 92 -6.11 -1.23 0.90
N ASP A 93 -5.64 -0.70 -0.21
CA ASP A 93 -5.16 -1.48 -1.33
C ASP A 93 -3.95 -2.32 -0.90
N GLY A 94 -3.92 -3.57 -1.37
CA GLY A 94 -2.92 -4.57 -0.98
C GLY A 94 -1.48 -4.12 -1.19
N PHE A 95 -1.21 -3.33 -2.24
CA PHE A 95 0.10 -2.79 -2.54
C PHE A 95 0.58 -1.86 -1.43
N TYR A 96 -0.24 -0.89 -1.02
CA TYR A 96 0.15 0.07 0.02
C TYR A 96 0.27 -0.59 1.39
N ARG A 97 -0.56 -1.59 1.68
CA ARG A 97 -0.51 -2.35 2.93
C ARG A 97 0.76 -3.20 3.06
N ALA A 98 1.20 -3.83 1.97
CA ALA A 98 2.31 -4.79 1.96
C ALA A 98 3.65 -4.19 1.48
N SER A 99 3.69 -2.91 1.17
CA SER A 99 4.93 -2.16 0.87
C SER A 99 5.17 -1.06 1.90
N ALA A 100 6.41 -0.61 2.01
CA ALA A 100 6.82 0.54 2.80
C ALA A 100 7.50 1.57 1.90
N ALA A 101 7.32 2.86 2.21
CA ALA A 101 8.06 3.92 1.55
C ALA A 101 9.51 3.94 2.03
N SER A 102 10.46 4.08 1.12
CA SER A 102 11.89 4.13 1.45
C SER A 102 12.61 5.13 0.56
N GLY A 103 13.28 6.10 1.19
CA GLY A 103 14.01 7.16 0.49
C GLY A 103 15.34 6.73 -0.14
N ILE A 104 15.78 5.49 0.13
CA ILE A 104 17.04 4.89 -0.34
C ILE A 104 16.81 4.06 -1.62
N VAL A 105 15.58 3.62 -1.85
CA VAL A 105 15.20 2.87 -3.05
C VAL A 105 15.40 3.72 -4.30
N ASN A 106 15.76 3.09 -5.41
CA ASN A 106 16.10 3.69 -6.70
C ASN A 106 17.35 4.59 -6.71
N LYS A 107 18.03 4.75 -5.58
CA LYS A 107 19.27 5.52 -5.45
C LYS A 107 20.45 4.60 -5.14
N PHE A 108 21.62 5.04 -5.55
CA PHE A 108 22.87 4.42 -5.12
C PHE A 108 23.23 4.93 -3.73
N PHE A 109 23.58 4.01 -2.84
CA PHE A 109 24.21 4.34 -1.56
C PHE A 109 25.56 3.62 -1.47
N THR A 110 26.48 4.21 -0.71
CA THR A 110 27.84 3.69 -0.56
C THR A 110 28.02 3.04 0.79
N ILE A 111 28.66 1.87 0.80
CA ILE A 111 29.08 1.17 2.00
C ILE A 111 30.59 1.08 1.98
N ASP A 112 31.22 1.66 2.99
CA ASP A 112 32.64 1.43 3.27
C ASP A 112 32.79 0.04 3.86
N ILE A 113 33.61 -0.78 3.21
CA ILE A 113 33.80 -2.17 3.63
C ILE A 113 34.57 -2.17 4.94
N ASP A 114 34.18 -3.04 5.87
CA ASP A 114 34.93 -3.23 7.11
C ASP A 114 36.34 -3.78 6.81
N PRO A 115 37.41 -3.25 7.43
CA PRO A 115 38.77 -3.78 7.32
C PRO A 115 38.91 -5.28 7.51
N GLN A 116 38.00 -5.95 8.21
CA GLN A 116 38.01 -7.41 8.34
C GLN A 116 37.73 -8.16 7.02
N TYR A 117 37.12 -7.51 6.03
CA TYR A 117 36.66 -8.14 4.78
C TYR A 117 37.47 -7.75 3.53
N TYR A 118 38.54 -6.97 3.70
CA TYR A 118 39.45 -6.67 2.60
C TYR A 118 40.92 -6.68 3.04
N LYS A 119 41.81 -6.90 2.07
CA LYS A 119 43.26 -6.79 2.27
C LYS A 119 43.84 -5.88 1.20
N ILE A 120 44.76 -5.01 1.61
CA ILE A 120 45.50 -4.14 0.70
C ILE A 120 46.95 -4.65 0.69
N GLU A 121 47.36 -5.20 -0.45
CA GLU A 121 48.75 -5.62 -0.71
C GLU A 121 49.33 -4.72 -1.81
N GLY A 122 49.93 -3.60 -1.40
CA GLY A 122 50.44 -2.59 -2.34
C GLY A 122 49.31 -1.93 -3.12
N GLU A 123 49.31 -2.04 -4.45
CA GLU A 123 48.25 -1.53 -5.33
C GLU A 123 47.08 -2.51 -5.51
N LYS A 124 47.18 -3.74 -5.00
CA LYS A 124 46.13 -4.75 -5.13
C LYS A 124 45.23 -4.74 -3.91
N ILE A 125 43.94 -4.58 -4.18
CA ILE A 125 42.87 -4.63 -3.18
C ILE A 125 42.15 -5.95 -3.37
N ASP A 126 42.21 -6.82 -2.37
CA ASP A 126 41.44 -8.06 -2.33
C ASP A 126 40.17 -7.85 -1.50
N VAL A 127 39.02 -7.86 -2.18
CA VAL A 127 37.66 -7.75 -1.61
C VAL A 127 36.87 -9.05 -1.74
N SER A 128 37.54 -10.18 -2.00
CA SER A 128 36.89 -11.47 -2.23
C SER A 128 36.01 -11.92 -1.06
N ALA A 129 36.41 -11.62 0.18
CA ALA A 129 35.63 -11.94 1.38
C ALA A 129 34.33 -11.12 1.45
N ALA A 130 34.40 -9.81 1.15
CA ALA A 130 33.24 -8.94 1.08
C ALA A 130 32.26 -9.37 -0.03
N TRP A 131 32.79 -9.75 -1.20
CA TRP A 131 31.99 -10.29 -2.30
C TRP A 131 31.26 -11.58 -1.94
N LYS A 132 31.93 -12.50 -1.22
CA LYS A 132 31.31 -13.75 -0.77
C LYS A 132 30.16 -13.50 0.21
N LEU A 133 30.35 -12.57 1.14
CA LEU A 133 29.30 -12.18 2.09
C LEU A 133 28.12 -11.54 1.37
N LEU A 134 28.38 -10.66 0.39
CA LEU A 134 27.35 -10.07 -0.46
C LEU A 134 26.54 -11.11 -1.20
N HIS A 135 27.19 -12.07 -1.83
CA HIS A 135 26.51 -13.16 -2.53
C HIS A 135 25.62 -13.95 -1.57
N GLN A 136 26.09 -14.24 -0.36
CA GLN A 136 25.29 -14.92 0.65
C GLN A 136 24.05 -14.10 1.06
N ILE A 137 24.19 -12.79 1.26
CA ILE A 137 23.05 -11.92 1.58
C ILE A 137 22.06 -11.91 0.41
N LEU A 138 22.52 -11.69 -0.83
CA LEU A 138 21.65 -11.68 -2.00
C LEU A 138 20.91 -13.00 -2.18
N LEU A 139 21.57 -14.14 -2.02
CA LEU A 139 20.96 -15.47 -2.20
C LEU A 139 19.94 -15.85 -1.11
N ASN A 140 19.87 -15.10 0.00
CA ASN A 140 18.79 -15.27 0.97
C ASN A 140 17.45 -14.71 0.45
N TYR A 141 17.49 -13.75 -0.48
CA TYR A 141 16.32 -13.06 -1.02
C TYR A 141 16.05 -13.45 -2.48
N PHE A 142 17.10 -13.65 -3.27
CA PHE A 142 17.01 -14.05 -4.67
C PHE A 142 17.41 -15.52 -4.84
N GLN A 143 16.69 -16.23 -5.70
CA GLN A 143 17.02 -17.62 -6.02
C GLN A 143 18.37 -17.76 -6.76
N GLU A 144 18.71 -16.77 -7.56
CA GLU A 144 19.91 -16.76 -8.39
C GLU A 144 20.42 -15.35 -8.66
N ILE A 145 21.61 -15.27 -9.23
CA ILE A 145 22.25 -14.02 -9.65
C ILE A 145 22.28 -13.99 -11.17
N GLN A 146 21.77 -12.92 -11.78
CA GLN A 146 21.62 -12.82 -13.23
C GLN A 146 22.95 -12.54 -13.92
N THR A 147 23.77 -11.66 -13.35
CA THR A 147 25.04 -11.27 -13.94
C THR A 147 26.05 -11.03 -12.83
N THR A 148 27.23 -11.63 -12.97
CA THR A 148 28.37 -11.38 -12.10
C THR A 148 29.60 -11.19 -12.98
N ASP A 149 30.25 -10.05 -12.82
CA ASP A 149 31.57 -9.75 -13.38
C ASP A 149 32.49 -9.40 -12.22
N PHE A 150 33.25 -10.40 -11.75
CA PHE A 150 34.20 -10.23 -10.66
C PHE A 150 35.37 -9.31 -11.01
N TYR A 151 35.75 -9.20 -12.29
CA TYR A 151 36.86 -8.35 -12.72
C TYR A 151 36.43 -6.90 -12.88
N GLY A 152 35.23 -6.67 -13.41
CA GLY A 152 34.61 -5.35 -13.51
C GLY A 152 33.93 -4.87 -12.22
N GLY A 153 33.91 -5.71 -11.17
CA GLY A 153 33.32 -5.37 -9.88
C GLY A 153 31.81 -5.16 -9.96
N TYR A 154 31.09 -5.94 -10.78
CA TYR A 154 29.66 -5.72 -11.05
C TYR A 154 28.84 -6.96 -10.73
N VAL A 155 27.77 -6.78 -9.94
CA VAL A 155 26.77 -7.83 -9.71
C VAL A 155 25.37 -7.27 -9.90
N GLN A 156 24.53 -8.02 -10.58
CA GLN A 156 23.11 -7.71 -10.73
C GLN A 156 22.25 -8.95 -10.52
N THR A 157 21.20 -8.80 -9.72
CA THR A 157 20.18 -9.84 -9.52
C THR A 157 19.10 -9.77 -10.60
N PRO A 158 18.39 -10.88 -10.88
CA PRO A 158 17.20 -10.82 -11.71
C PRO A 158 16.12 -9.94 -11.07
N TRP A 159 15.13 -9.56 -11.88
CA TRP A 159 13.91 -8.94 -11.35
C TRP A 159 13.10 -9.97 -10.57
N GLU A 160 12.89 -9.71 -9.29
CA GLU A 160 11.96 -10.45 -8.44
C GLU A 160 10.59 -9.78 -8.51
N TYR A 161 9.57 -10.52 -8.91
CA TYR A 161 8.22 -10.01 -9.10
C TYR A 161 7.34 -10.39 -7.92
N LYS A 162 6.59 -9.41 -7.39
CA LYS A 162 5.59 -9.66 -6.35
C LYS A 162 4.24 -9.09 -6.75
N GLN A 163 3.24 -9.95 -6.68
CA GLN A 163 1.83 -9.58 -6.80
C GLN A 163 1.24 -9.41 -5.41
N PHE A 164 0.29 -8.49 -5.28
CA PHE A 164 -0.34 -8.19 -4.00
C PHE A 164 -1.78 -8.67 -3.98
N SER A 165 -2.15 -9.41 -2.94
CA SER A 165 -3.54 -9.76 -2.69
C SER A 165 -4.37 -8.48 -2.52
N LEU A 166 -5.54 -8.41 -3.16
CA LEU A 166 -6.43 -7.23 -3.11
C LEU A 166 -5.83 -5.96 -3.75
N SER A 167 -4.95 -6.11 -4.74
CA SER A 167 -4.49 -5.02 -5.60
C SER A 167 -4.31 -5.51 -7.04
N ASP A 168 -4.52 -4.63 -8.01
CA ASP A 168 -4.18 -4.89 -9.42
C ASP A 168 -2.72 -4.53 -9.74
N LYS A 169 -1.94 -4.15 -8.73
CA LYS A 169 -0.54 -3.73 -8.93
C LYS A 169 0.42 -4.91 -8.77
N GLN A 170 1.46 -4.90 -9.59
CA GLN A 170 2.62 -5.77 -9.46
C GLN A 170 3.86 -4.89 -9.28
N ILE A 171 4.70 -5.24 -8.31
CA ILE A 171 6.01 -4.61 -8.11
C ILE A 171 7.10 -5.57 -8.55
N ARG A 172 8.22 -5.01 -9.01
CA ARG A 172 9.45 -5.76 -9.24
C ARG A 172 10.63 -5.09 -8.58
N ASN A 173 11.54 -5.89 -8.06
CA ASN A 173 12.73 -5.44 -7.36
C ASN A 173 13.98 -6.11 -7.92
N ARG A 174 15.09 -5.37 -7.97
CA ARG A 174 16.42 -5.92 -8.27
C ARG A 174 17.49 -5.17 -7.50
N VAL A 175 18.62 -5.81 -7.30
CA VAL A 175 19.79 -5.20 -6.68
C VAL A 175 20.93 -5.15 -7.69
N THR A 176 21.58 -3.99 -7.74
CA THR A 176 22.80 -3.76 -8.53
C THR A 176 23.89 -3.31 -7.58
N ILE A 177 25.05 -3.93 -7.69
CA ILE A 177 26.23 -3.65 -6.87
C ILE A 177 27.40 -3.34 -7.80
N ARG A 178 28.15 -2.30 -7.44
CA ARG A 178 29.37 -1.87 -8.10
C ARG A 178 30.50 -1.77 -7.11
N ASP A 179 31.65 -2.30 -7.47
CA ASP A 179 32.91 -2.03 -6.80
C ASP A 179 33.39 -0.64 -7.17
N ILE A 180 33.65 0.18 -6.16
CA ILE A 180 34.28 1.49 -6.33
C ILE A 180 35.58 1.58 -5.52
N SER A 181 36.14 0.42 -5.16
CA SER A 181 37.34 0.35 -4.35
C SER A 181 38.53 0.96 -5.06
N THR A 182 39.19 1.86 -4.34
CA THR A 182 40.45 2.53 -4.70
C THR A 182 41.43 2.33 -3.55
N PRO A 183 42.75 2.49 -3.77
CA PRO A 183 43.74 2.31 -2.70
C PRO A 183 43.47 3.16 -1.46
N ASP A 184 42.83 4.32 -1.64
CA ASP A 184 42.47 5.26 -0.57
C ASP A 184 41.11 4.94 0.08
N LYS A 185 40.21 4.25 -0.62
CA LYS A 185 38.85 3.96 -0.15
C LYS A 185 38.33 2.65 -0.74
N VAL A 186 38.12 1.66 0.12
CA VAL A 186 37.52 0.37 -0.24
C VAL A 186 36.01 0.41 0.06
N ALA A 187 35.19 0.46 -0.99
CA ALA A 187 33.76 0.67 -0.84
C ALA A 187 32.95 0.02 -1.97
N PHE A 188 31.71 -0.34 -1.65
CA PHE A 188 30.72 -0.80 -2.62
C PHE A 188 29.61 0.24 -2.79
N GLN A 189 29.16 0.39 -4.02
CA GLN A 189 28.00 1.19 -4.37
C GLN A 189 26.83 0.26 -4.68
N ILE A 190 25.74 0.38 -3.93
CA ILE A 190 24.58 -0.52 -4.04
C ILE A 190 23.35 0.29 -4.42
N LYS A 191 22.57 -0.20 -5.38
CA LYS A 191 21.24 0.32 -5.74
C LYS A 191 20.23 -0.80 -5.65
N VAL A 192 19.20 -0.60 -4.83
CA VAL A 192 17.99 -1.43 -4.82
C VAL A 192 16.95 -0.72 -5.69
N SER A 193 16.65 -1.28 -6.86
CA SER A 193 15.67 -0.73 -7.79
C SER A 193 14.29 -1.30 -7.49
N SER A 194 13.26 -0.46 -7.58
CA SER A 194 11.87 -0.84 -7.36
C SER A 194 10.98 -0.14 -8.36
N GLU A 195 10.16 -0.94 -9.05
CA GLU A 195 9.25 -0.44 -10.08
C GLU A 195 7.89 -1.11 -9.96
N VAL A 196 6.81 -0.35 -10.23
CA VAL A 196 5.43 -0.82 -10.16
C VAL A 196 4.73 -0.68 -11.51
N ALA A 197 3.83 -1.61 -11.79
CA ALA A 197 2.92 -1.58 -12.93
C ALA A 197 1.53 -2.09 -12.49
N GLY A 198 0.47 -1.64 -13.18
CA GLY A 198 -0.83 -2.31 -13.12
C GLY A 198 -0.77 -3.65 -13.85
N ALA A 199 -1.68 -4.59 -13.57
CA ALA A 199 -1.58 -5.96 -14.09
C ALA A 199 -1.58 -6.05 -15.61
N SER A 200 -2.27 -5.12 -16.29
CA SER A 200 -2.25 -5.02 -17.75
C SER A 200 -0.92 -4.48 -18.28
N ALA A 201 -0.41 -3.39 -17.70
CA ALA A 201 0.87 -2.78 -18.08
C ALA A 201 2.07 -3.71 -17.81
N ALA A 202 2.00 -4.47 -16.71
CA ALA A 202 3.02 -5.44 -16.33
C ALA A 202 3.23 -6.53 -17.40
N ARG A 203 2.15 -6.95 -18.08
CA ARG A 203 2.23 -7.92 -19.20
C ARG A 203 3.00 -7.38 -20.40
N HIS A 204 3.05 -6.06 -20.56
CA HIS A 204 3.79 -5.37 -21.61
C HIS A 204 5.17 -4.87 -21.15
N GLY A 205 5.55 -5.12 -19.89
CA GLY A 205 6.84 -4.68 -19.35
C GLY A 205 6.90 -3.18 -19.02
N GLU A 206 5.75 -2.51 -18.98
CA GLU A 206 5.64 -1.08 -18.70
C GLU A 206 5.60 -0.82 -17.19
N PHE A 207 6.80 -0.84 -16.58
CA PHE A 207 6.98 -0.55 -15.15
C PHE A 207 7.48 0.88 -14.94
N THR A 208 7.04 1.48 -13.84
CA THR A 208 7.40 2.85 -13.44
C THR A 208 8.14 2.83 -12.12
N GLU A 209 9.22 3.61 -11.99
CA GLU A 209 9.98 3.69 -10.73
C GLU A 209 9.10 4.18 -9.58
N ILE A 210 9.26 3.56 -8.41
CA ILE A 210 8.52 3.93 -7.20
C ILE A 210 9.41 3.86 -5.96
N ASP A 211 9.29 4.84 -5.08
CA ASP A 211 10.05 4.94 -3.83
C ASP A 211 9.46 4.06 -2.72
N ARG A 212 9.07 2.83 -3.07
CA ARG A 212 8.49 1.85 -2.16
C ARG A 212 9.08 0.48 -2.39
N ILE A 213 9.15 -0.32 -1.34
CA ILE A 213 9.67 -1.69 -1.38
C ILE A 213 8.71 -2.63 -0.66
N PRO A 214 8.56 -3.89 -1.08
CA PRO A 214 7.83 -4.90 -0.31
C PRO A 214 8.41 -5.02 1.10
N LYS A 215 7.55 -5.14 2.12
CA LYS A 215 7.98 -5.29 3.51
C LYS A 215 8.88 -6.51 3.72
N ASP A 216 8.62 -7.59 2.99
CA ASP A 216 9.44 -8.81 3.05
C ASP A 216 10.86 -8.59 2.51
N PHE A 217 11.03 -7.58 1.67
CA PHE A 217 12.30 -7.24 1.01
C PHE A 217 12.99 -6.04 1.69
N GLU A 218 12.32 -5.36 2.63
CA GLU A 218 12.90 -4.28 3.44
C GLU A 218 14.15 -4.70 4.24
N PRO A 219 14.21 -5.91 4.84
CA PRO A 219 15.37 -6.33 5.65
C PRO A 219 16.67 -6.44 4.86
N ILE A 220 16.63 -6.65 3.53
CA ILE A 220 17.85 -6.72 2.71
C ILE A 220 18.65 -5.42 2.78
N ILE A 221 17.97 -4.26 2.83
CA ILE A 221 18.64 -2.96 2.89
C ILE A 221 19.41 -2.87 4.20
N GLN A 222 18.78 -3.27 5.31
CA GLN A 222 19.41 -3.28 6.62
C GLN A 222 20.57 -4.27 6.68
N GLU A 223 20.42 -5.48 6.13
CA GLU A 223 21.50 -6.47 6.09
C GLU A 223 22.70 -5.99 5.26
N LEU A 224 22.45 -5.42 4.08
CA LEU A 224 23.50 -4.86 3.24
C LEU A 224 24.25 -3.72 3.95
N GLN A 225 23.53 -2.87 4.67
CA GLN A 225 24.13 -1.75 5.40
C GLN A 225 24.91 -2.14 6.66
N THR A 226 24.55 -3.25 7.31
CA THR A 226 25.09 -3.60 8.65
C THR A 226 26.09 -4.75 8.63
N ARG A 227 25.98 -5.70 7.70
CA ARG A 227 26.82 -6.91 7.71
C ARG A 227 28.17 -6.72 7.02
N ILE A 228 28.25 -5.81 6.04
CA ILE A 228 29.44 -5.65 5.18
C ILE A 228 30.38 -4.56 5.69
N GLY A 229 29.83 -3.54 6.34
CA GLY A 229 30.61 -2.42 6.84
C GLY A 229 29.73 -1.27 7.30
N LYS A 230 30.19 -0.04 7.08
CA LYS A 230 29.49 1.16 7.53
C LYS A 230 29.00 1.95 6.32
N VAL A 231 27.76 2.42 6.38
CA VAL A 231 27.24 3.36 5.39
C VAL A 231 28.00 4.66 5.54
N SER A 232 28.74 5.07 4.51
CA SER A 232 29.27 6.41 4.40
C SER A 232 28.27 7.27 3.63
N ASN A 233 28.02 8.47 4.16
CA ASN A 233 26.87 9.32 3.84
C ASN A 233 26.51 9.41 2.35
N LEU A 234 25.19 9.41 2.11
CA LEU A 234 24.48 9.85 0.90
C LEU A 234 24.93 11.25 0.43
#